data_AF-A0A124F2R9-F1
#
_entry.id   AF-A0A124F2R9-F1
#
_cell.length_a   1.000
_cell.length_b   1.000
_cell.length_c   1.000
_cell.angle_alpha   90.00
_cell.angle_beta   90.00
_cell.angle_gamma   90.00
#
_symmetry.space_group_name_H-M   'P 1'
#
loop_
_entity.id
_entity.type
_entity.pdbx_description
1 polymer ?
#
loop_
_entity_poly.entity_id
_entity_poly.type
_entity_poly.pdbx_seq_one_letter_code
_entity_poly.pdbx_strand_id
1 'polypeptide(L)'
;MSFAFIIVAATASFAQNKSLKIGDSLPESFWSTPLKTVNHPQKTINLSEDKNKLILIDFWSTWCSACLMSLPKIEALQQKFGDKVKILPVSSQDKAALEKYFSSSNGKKYKSMMSTYEDKKLHDLFPHAGVPFIIWIKDGKLFNTTDAVQLTEQTINEVLSGDKSSLQTIIQMDRARPLMLSEDYDRQKNVQLLNYSFFAKGQIPDIGAGGTYRKTTSGKIHGRQFTNLSLWDMYYAIGYELFKQQDKTSFTEKRMIIEVKKPEQLLPIEKADGSNDGTHLYNYEFIIPEQKYDSLYNYMLEDLNRYSGYTVTLEKRPVQCLVLVRTSTKDKLATKGGEKRSTFPQTPSILKNVPLKNMVNMLNGEIPIKELFIDETGYTGNVDLEISGVKDITTLKKELQRYDLDLIPQERQVLMMVIKDQRN
;
A
#
# COMPACT_ATOMS: atom_id res chain seq x y z
N MET A 1 31.60 -11.65 -71.17
CA MET A 1 30.35 -12.06 -70.51
C MET A 1 30.40 -11.56 -69.08
N SER A 2 29.51 -10.64 -68.75
CA SER A 2 29.42 -10.00 -67.44
C SER A 2 28.50 -10.82 -66.55
N PHE A 3 28.96 -11.23 -65.36
CA PHE A 3 28.12 -11.77 -64.31
C PHE A 3 28.25 -10.87 -63.09
N ALA A 4 27.30 -9.94 -62.95
CA ALA A 4 27.10 -9.19 -61.72
C ALA A 4 26.15 -10.00 -60.83
N PHE A 5 26.67 -10.60 -59.76
CA PHE A 5 25.86 -11.13 -58.67
C PHE A 5 25.61 -10.00 -57.67
N ILE A 6 24.41 -9.43 -57.69
CA ILE A 6 23.94 -8.52 -56.64
C ILE A 6 23.46 -9.40 -55.48
N ILE A 7 24.26 -9.48 -54.42
CA ILE A 7 23.82 -10.04 -53.15
C ILE A 7 23.00 -8.96 -52.45
N VAL A 8 21.68 -9.08 -52.51
CA VAL A 8 20.78 -8.32 -51.62
C VAL A 8 20.83 -9.01 -50.26
N ALA A 9 21.67 -8.47 -49.36
CA ALA A 9 21.61 -8.83 -47.95
C ALA A 9 20.33 -8.21 -47.37
N ALA A 10 19.24 -9.00 -47.33
CA ALA A 10 18.07 -8.66 -46.53
C ALA A 10 18.47 -8.75 -45.05
N THR A 11 18.85 -7.62 -44.46
CA THR A 11 18.95 -7.52 -43.01
C THR A 11 17.53 -7.56 -42.46
N ALA A 12 17.06 -8.76 -42.12
CA ALA A 12 15.98 -8.90 -41.17
C ALA A 12 16.52 -8.39 -39.81
N SER A 13 16.36 -7.09 -39.56
CA SER A 13 16.46 -6.56 -38.21
C SER A 13 15.36 -7.23 -37.40
N PHE A 14 15.71 -8.28 -36.67
CA PHE A 14 14.92 -8.70 -35.52
C PHE A 14 14.88 -7.50 -34.60
N ALA A 15 13.76 -6.78 -34.60
CA ALA A 15 13.49 -5.72 -33.63
C ALA A 15 13.48 -6.39 -32.26
N GLN A 16 14.61 -6.29 -31.56
CA GLN A 16 14.69 -6.56 -30.14
C GLN A 16 13.63 -5.66 -29.51
N ASN A 17 12.60 -6.23 -28.86
CA ASN A 17 11.57 -5.47 -28.13
C ASN A 17 12.25 -4.71 -26.99
N LYS A 18 12.82 -3.55 -27.32
CA LYS A 18 13.37 -2.61 -26.37
C LYS A 18 12.18 -1.79 -25.87
N SER A 19 11.98 -1.77 -24.55
CA SER A 19 11.01 -0.88 -23.95
C SER A 19 11.29 0.56 -24.38
N LEU A 20 10.23 1.27 -24.75
CA LEU A 20 10.34 2.66 -25.19
C LEU A 20 10.72 3.56 -24.02
N LYS A 21 11.58 4.54 -24.28
CA LYS A 21 11.93 5.61 -23.35
C LYS A 21 11.28 6.92 -23.77
N ILE A 22 11.17 7.85 -22.83
CA ILE A 22 10.72 9.21 -23.13
C ILE A 22 11.60 9.81 -24.22
N GLY A 23 10.95 10.38 -25.25
CA GLY A 23 11.56 10.90 -26.46
C GLY A 23 11.63 9.92 -27.63
N ASP A 24 11.48 8.61 -27.39
CA ASP A 24 11.52 7.61 -28.46
C ASP A 24 10.31 7.75 -29.40
N SER A 25 10.55 7.52 -30.69
CA SER A 25 9.47 7.46 -31.68
C SER A 25 8.76 6.12 -31.63
N LEU A 26 7.45 6.13 -31.83
CA LEU A 26 6.65 4.90 -31.77
C LEU A 26 6.86 4.05 -33.03
N PRO A 27 6.96 2.71 -32.89
CA PRO A 27 7.10 1.82 -34.03
C PRO A 27 5.85 1.85 -34.91
N GLU A 28 5.98 1.52 -36.20
CA GLU A 28 4.83 1.49 -37.13
C GLU A 28 3.70 0.58 -36.62
N SER A 29 4.07 -0.52 -35.97
CA SER A 29 3.15 -1.49 -35.37
C SER A 29 2.25 -0.90 -34.29
N PHE A 30 2.63 0.19 -33.63
CA PHE A 30 1.76 0.91 -32.69
C PHE A 30 0.53 1.50 -33.40
N TRP A 31 0.72 2.03 -34.61
CA TRP A 31 -0.34 2.72 -35.36
C TRP A 31 -1.28 1.76 -36.07
N SER A 32 -0.74 0.70 -36.66
CA SER A 32 -1.48 -0.18 -37.58
C SER A 32 -2.06 -1.43 -36.92
N THR A 33 -1.59 -1.79 -35.72
CA THR A 33 -2.09 -2.97 -35.00
C THR A 33 -3.58 -2.85 -34.70
N PRO A 34 -4.40 -3.85 -35.07
CA PRO A 34 -5.78 -3.94 -34.59
C PRO A 34 -5.82 -4.22 -33.09
N LEU A 35 -6.55 -3.38 -32.36
CA LEU A 35 -6.82 -3.50 -30.93
C LEU A 35 -8.27 -3.94 -30.76
N LYS A 36 -8.51 -5.05 -30.05
CA LYS A 36 -9.86 -5.55 -29.78
C LYS A 36 -10.54 -4.64 -28.75
N THR A 37 -11.81 -4.31 -28.97
CA THR A 37 -12.55 -3.34 -28.14
C THR A 37 -13.83 -3.89 -27.56
N VAL A 38 -14.19 -3.40 -26.37
CA VAL A 38 -15.48 -3.60 -25.69
C VAL A 38 -16.15 -2.25 -25.48
N ASN A 39 -17.48 -2.26 -25.32
CA ASN A 39 -18.31 -1.06 -25.14
C ASN A 39 -18.11 -0.03 -26.28
N HIS A 40 -17.92 -0.54 -27.50
CA HIS A 40 -17.71 0.24 -28.71
C HIS A 40 -18.43 -0.45 -29.89
N PRO A 41 -19.01 0.31 -30.86
CA PRO A 41 -19.70 -0.31 -32.00
C PRO A 41 -18.77 -1.16 -32.88
N GLN A 42 -17.52 -0.74 -33.05
CA GLN A 42 -16.50 -1.52 -33.76
C GLN A 42 -15.86 -2.54 -32.82
N LYS A 43 -15.67 -3.77 -33.31
CA LYS A 43 -15.01 -4.86 -32.56
C LYS A 43 -13.50 -4.67 -32.42
N THR A 44 -12.91 -3.93 -33.35
CA THR A 44 -11.48 -3.59 -33.37
C THR A 44 -11.28 -2.17 -33.85
N ILE A 45 -10.26 -1.50 -33.34
CA ILE A 45 -9.78 -0.19 -33.80
C ILE A 45 -8.27 -0.24 -34.05
N ASN A 46 -7.70 0.81 -34.65
CA ASN A 46 -6.26 1.07 -34.64
C ASN A 46 -6.04 2.58 -34.39
N LEU A 47 -4.78 3.03 -34.30
CA LEU A 47 -4.45 4.43 -33.98
C LEU A 47 -3.92 5.21 -35.18
N SER A 48 -4.01 4.68 -36.40
CA SER A 48 -3.42 5.29 -37.60
C SER A 48 -4.02 6.66 -37.94
N GLU A 49 -5.30 6.85 -37.64
CA GLU A 49 -6.03 8.11 -37.85
C GLU A 49 -5.78 9.15 -36.73
N ASP A 50 -5.23 8.71 -35.59
CA ASP A 50 -5.00 9.55 -34.41
C ASP A 50 -3.57 10.13 -34.36
N LYS A 51 -2.73 9.91 -35.38
CA LYS A 51 -1.30 10.33 -35.41
C LYS A 51 -1.04 11.80 -35.10
N ASN A 52 -1.98 12.68 -35.45
CA ASN A 52 -1.87 14.13 -35.24
C ASN A 52 -2.52 14.60 -33.93
N LYS A 53 -3.04 13.69 -33.11
CA LYS A 53 -3.64 13.98 -31.81
C LYS A 53 -2.63 13.74 -30.70
N LEU A 54 -2.89 14.36 -29.56
CA LEU A 54 -2.33 13.89 -28.29
C LEU A 54 -3.01 12.57 -27.93
N ILE A 55 -2.25 11.48 -27.79
CA ILE A 55 -2.78 10.17 -27.44
C ILE A 55 -2.41 9.84 -25.99
N LEU A 56 -3.41 9.44 -25.21
CA LEU A 56 -3.27 8.98 -23.84
C LEU A 56 -3.66 7.51 -23.77
N ILE A 57 -2.69 6.63 -23.54
CA ILE A 57 -2.95 5.20 -23.29
C ILE A 57 -3.09 5.01 -21.78
N ASP A 58 -4.30 4.73 -21.30
CA ASP A 58 -4.59 4.59 -19.87
C ASP A 58 -4.75 3.11 -19.51
N PHE A 59 -3.72 2.51 -18.94
CA PHE A 59 -3.75 1.12 -18.48
C PHE A 59 -4.60 0.99 -17.22
N TRP A 60 -5.61 0.13 -17.27
CA TRP A 60 -6.59 -0.01 -16.17
C TRP A 60 -7.10 -1.45 -16.00
N SER A 61 -7.80 -1.66 -14.87
CA SER A 61 -8.45 -2.93 -14.58
C SER A 61 -9.70 -2.78 -13.71
N THR A 62 -10.63 -3.73 -13.78
CA THR A 62 -11.91 -3.73 -13.05
C THR A 62 -11.78 -3.90 -11.54
N TRP A 63 -10.65 -4.42 -11.05
CA TRP A 63 -10.34 -4.52 -9.62
C TRP A 63 -9.58 -3.29 -9.08
N CYS A 64 -9.18 -2.36 -9.95
CA CYS A 64 -8.39 -1.19 -9.58
C CYS A 64 -9.32 -0.03 -9.16
N SER A 65 -9.55 0.15 -7.86
CA SER A 65 -10.44 1.21 -7.35
C SER A 65 -10.06 2.62 -7.82
N ALA A 66 -8.75 2.95 -7.83
CA ALA A 66 -8.26 4.25 -8.31
C ALA A 66 -8.57 4.49 -9.80
N CYS A 67 -8.48 3.44 -10.63
CA CYS A 67 -8.85 3.48 -12.03
C CYS A 67 -10.36 3.75 -12.17
N LEU A 68 -11.19 3.03 -11.41
CA LEU A 68 -12.65 3.19 -11.45
C LEU A 68 -13.12 4.60 -11.04
N MET A 69 -12.45 5.22 -10.09
CA MET A 69 -12.71 6.60 -9.68
C MET A 69 -12.35 7.62 -10.77
N SER A 70 -11.44 7.28 -11.68
CA SER A 70 -10.97 8.17 -12.75
C SER A 70 -11.82 8.12 -14.02
N LEU A 71 -12.65 7.09 -14.20
CA LEU A 71 -13.48 6.91 -15.42
C LEU A 71 -14.41 8.10 -15.75
N PRO A 72 -15.14 8.73 -14.79
CA PRO A 72 -15.96 9.90 -15.09
C PRO A 72 -15.14 11.06 -15.68
N LYS A 73 -13.94 11.26 -15.14
CA LYS A 73 -13.02 12.30 -15.59
C LYS A 73 -12.54 12.01 -17.00
N ILE A 74 -12.19 10.77 -17.30
CA ILE A 74 -11.75 10.34 -18.64
C ILE A 74 -12.86 10.58 -19.68
N GLU A 75 -14.10 10.19 -19.37
CA GLU A 75 -15.22 10.40 -20.29
C GLU A 75 -15.45 11.90 -20.56
N ALA A 76 -15.42 12.73 -19.52
CA ALA A 76 -15.56 14.19 -19.66
C ALA A 76 -14.42 14.82 -20.48
N LEU A 77 -13.17 14.40 -20.25
CA LEU A 77 -12.01 14.91 -21.00
C LEU A 77 -12.05 14.46 -22.47
N GLN A 78 -12.44 13.22 -22.75
CA GLN A 78 -12.59 12.71 -24.11
C GLN A 78 -13.70 13.44 -24.87
N GLN A 79 -14.82 13.75 -24.22
CA GLN A 79 -15.90 14.56 -24.81
C GLN A 79 -15.45 15.99 -25.12
N LYS A 80 -14.68 16.61 -24.22
CA LYS A 80 -14.21 17.99 -24.37
C LYS A 80 -13.10 18.14 -25.41
N PHE A 81 -12.18 17.18 -25.49
CA PHE A 81 -10.96 17.31 -26.29
C PHE A 81 -10.89 16.36 -27.49
N GLY A 82 -11.94 15.60 -27.81
CA GLY A 82 -11.88 14.48 -28.76
C GLY A 82 -11.36 14.78 -30.17
N ASP A 83 -11.48 16.04 -30.62
CA ASP A 83 -10.92 16.50 -31.89
C ASP A 83 -9.39 16.56 -31.88
N LYS A 84 -8.80 16.83 -30.70
CA LYS A 84 -7.35 17.03 -30.50
C LYS A 84 -6.69 15.92 -29.67
N VAL A 85 -7.48 15.16 -28.90
CA VAL A 85 -7.01 14.19 -27.92
C VAL A 85 -7.73 12.86 -28.09
N LYS A 86 -6.97 11.77 -28.05
CA LYS A 86 -7.48 10.40 -27.98
C LYS A 86 -7.08 9.79 -26.65
N ILE A 87 -8.04 9.51 -25.79
CA ILE A 87 -7.85 8.75 -24.55
C ILE A 87 -8.32 7.33 -24.81
N LEU A 88 -7.40 6.36 -24.67
CA LEU A 88 -7.67 4.95 -24.88
C LEU A 88 -7.43 4.17 -23.58
N PRO A 89 -8.51 3.78 -22.88
CA PRO A 89 -8.43 2.81 -21.80
C PRO A 89 -7.99 1.44 -22.33
N VAL A 90 -6.94 0.87 -21.76
CA VAL A 90 -6.34 -0.40 -22.16
C VAL A 90 -6.34 -1.39 -21.01
N SER A 91 -6.82 -2.61 -21.24
CA SER A 91 -6.81 -3.67 -20.24
C SER A 91 -6.30 -5.00 -20.80
N SER A 92 -5.55 -5.73 -19.98
CA SER A 92 -5.11 -7.10 -20.26
C SER A 92 -6.15 -8.15 -19.87
N GLN A 93 -7.24 -7.74 -19.19
CA GLN A 93 -8.32 -8.66 -18.78
C GLN A 93 -9.08 -9.22 -19.98
N ASP A 94 -9.66 -10.40 -19.79
CA ASP A 94 -10.52 -11.01 -20.80
C ASP A 94 -11.77 -10.18 -21.09
N LYS A 95 -12.38 -10.45 -22.24
CA LYS A 95 -13.58 -9.74 -22.70
C LYS A 95 -14.73 -9.85 -21.70
N ALA A 96 -14.95 -11.03 -21.13
CA ALA A 96 -16.08 -11.31 -20.26
C ALA A 96 -16.01 -10.51 -18.96
N ALA A 97 -14.82 -10.34 -18.38
CA ALA A 97 -14.58 -9.53 -17.21
C ALA A 97 -14.95 -8.06 -17.45
N LEU A 98 -14.56 -7.50 -18.60
CA LEU A 98 -14.90 -6.11 -18.94
C LEU A 98 -16.38 -5.94 -19.29
N GLU A 99 -16.98 -6.86 -20.06
CA GLU A 99 -18.42 -6.83 -20.36
C GLU A 99 -19.28 -6.89 -19.08
N LYS A 100 -18.88 -7.74 -18.12
CA LYS A 100 -19.51 -7.80 -16.79
C LYS A 100 -19.41 -6.47 -16.06
N TYR A 101 -18.26 -5.81 -16.11
CA TYR A 101 -18.09 -4.50 -15.50
C TYR A 101 -18.98 -3.45 -16.17
N PHE A 102 -18.96 -3.31 -17.50
CA PHE A 102 -19.75 -2.33 -18.23
C PHE A 102 -21.27 -2.56 -18.11
N SER A 103 -21.69 -3.81 -17.86
CA SER A 103 -23.10 -4.16 -17.59
C SER A 103 -23.53 -3.90 -16.13
N SER A 104 -22.58 -3.67 -15.22
CA SER A 104 -22.87 -3.42 -13.80
C SER A 104 -23.47 -2.03 -13.56
N SER A 105 -24.03 -1.81 -12.36
CA SER A 105 -24.50 -0.47 -11.93
C SER A 105 -23.40 0.60 -12.00
N ASN A 106 -22.16 0.21 -11.74
CA ASN A 106 -21.01 1.11 -11.76
C ASN A 106 -20.52 1.41 -13.18
N GLY A 107 -20.63 0.46 -14.11
CA GLY A 107 -20.14 0.61 -15.48
C GLY A 107 -21.16 1.20 -16.46
N LYS A 108 -22.45 0.86 -16.32
CA LYS A 108 -23.51 1.19 -17.31
C LYS A 108 -23.74 2.69 -17.55
N LYS A 109 -23.19 3.55 -16.67
CA LYS A 109 -23.24 5.01 -16.80
C LYS A 109 -22.27 5.54 -17.86
N TYR A 110 -21.19 4.82 -18.17
CA TYR A 110 -20.15 5.24 -19.12
C TYR A 110 -20.43 4.70 -20.54
N LYS A 111 -21.50 5.19 -21.17
CA LYS A 111 -21.98 4.66 -22.46
C LYS A 111 -21.03 4.97 -23.63
N SER A 112 -20.22 6.01 -23.50
CA SER A 112 -19.29 6.44 -24.56
C SER A 112 -17.85 5.96 -24.34
N MET A 113 -17.59 5.30 -23.20
CA MET A 113 -16.26 4.86 -22.82
C MET A 113 -15.96 3.45 -23.35
N MET A 114 -15.11 3.37 -24.36
CA MET A 114 -14.56 2.09 -24.82
C MET A 114 -13.37 1.64 -23.97
N SER A 115 -13.03 0.36 -24.04
CA SER A 115 -11.74 -0.16 -23.58
C SER A 115 -11.23 -1.21 -24.54
N THR A 116 -9.91 -1.39 -24.62
CA THR A 116 -9.35 -2.61 -25.18
C THR A 116 -9.44 -3.76 -24.17
N TYR A 117 -9.38 -5.01 -24.66
CA TYR A 117 -9.36 -6.21 -23.84
C TYR A 117 -8.32 -7.21 -24.36
N GLU A 118 -7.83 -8.11 -23.50
CA GLU A 118 -6.75 -9.06 -23.79
C GLU A 118 -5.53 -8.42 -24.45
N ASP A 119 -5.29 -7.13 -24.19
CA ASP A 119 -4.14 -6.46 -24.80
C ASP A 119 -2.85 -7.03 -24.22
N LYS A 120 -1.97 -7.48 -25.13
CA LYS A 120 -0.59 -7.84 -24.82
C LYS A 120 0.39 -6.87 -25.45
N LYS A 121 0.04 -6.32 -26.62
CA LYS A 121 1.00 -5.56 -27.43
C LYS A 121 1.33 -4.21 -26.82
N LEU A 122 0.33 -3.47 -26.31
CA LEU A 122 0.61 -2.20 -25.64
C LEU A 122 1.25 -2.45 -24.28
N HIS A 123 0.90 -3.51 -23.57
CA HIS A 123 1.59 -3.92 -22.34
C HIS A 123 3.06 -4.29 -22.58
N ASP A 124 3.38 -4.99 -23.68
CA ASP A 124 4.76 -5.32 -24.06
C ASP A 124 5.54 -4.07 -24.48
N LEU A 125 4.89 -3.14 -25.19
CA LEU A 125 5.50 -1.89 -25.65
C LEU A 125 5.74 -0.90 -24.50
N PHE A 126 4.86 -0.89 -23.50
CA PHE A 126 4.93 -0.06 -22.30
C PHE A 126 4.83 -0.90 -21.02
N PRO A 127 5.90 -1.63 -20.65
CA PRO A 127 5.90 -2.46 -19.45
C PRO A 127 5.63 -1.64 -18.19
N HIS A 128 4.73 -2.13 -17.34
CA HIS A 128 4.37 -1.50 -16.07
C HIS A 128 3.99 -2.54 -15.02
N ALA A 129 4.24 -2.24 -13.75
CA ALA A 129 4.00 -3.15 -12.64
C ALA A 129 2.61 -2.96 -12.00
N GLY A 130 1.98 -1.80 -12.20
CA GLY A 130 0.69 -1.47 -11.61
C GLY A 130 -0.14 -0.51 -12.46
N VAL A 131 -1.43 -0.45 -12.14
CA VAL A 131 -2.41 0.42 -12.77
C VAL A 131 -3.12 1.27 -11.70
N PRO A 132 -3.54 2.53 -11.99
CA PRO A 132 -3.51 3.16 -13.32
C PRO A 132 -2.10 3.61 -13.72
N PHE A 133 -1.80 3.53 -15.02
CA PHE A 133 -0.56 4.03 -15.61
C PHE A 133 -0.85 4.59 -16.99
N ILE A 134 -0.48 5.85 -17.23
CA ILE A 134 -0.89 6.60 -18.42
C ILE A 134 0.33 6.95 -19.26
N ILE A 135 0.30 6.57 -20.54
CA ILE A 135 1.32 6.94 -21.53
C ILE A 135 0.84 8.16 -22.29
N TRP A 136 1.62 9.23 -22.27
CA TRP A 136 1.39 10.45 -23.05
C TRP A 136 2.20 10.37 -24.33
N ILE A 137 1.51 10.47 -25.47
CA ILE A 137 2.11 10.39 -26.80
C ILE A 137 1.80 11.68 -27.53
N LYS A 138 2.85 12.38 -27.95
CA LYS A 138 2.74 13.63 -28.70
C LYS A 138 3.68 13.58 -29.90
N ASP A 139 3.18 14.02 -31.05
CA ASP A 139 3.94 14.09 -32.31
C ASP A 139 4.63 12.75 -32.67
N GLY A 140 3.91 11.64 -32.42
CA GLY A 140 4.36 10.28 -32.67
C GLY A 140 5.48 9.76 -31.76
N LYS A 141 5.75 10.45 -30.64
CA LYS A 141 6.78 10.08 -29.67
C LYS A 141 6.19 9.83 -28.28
N LEU A 142 6.85 8.98 -27.51
CA LEU A 142 6.59 8.85 -26.07
C LEU A 142 6.98 10.17 -25.38
N PHE A 143 5.99 10.98 -25.02
CA PHE A 143 6.19 12.29 -24.41
C PHE A 143 6.41 12.20 -22.90
N ASN A 144 5.57 11.44 -22.20
CA ASN A 144 5.68 11.27 -20.75
C ASN A 144 4.92 10.01 -20.28
N THR A 145 5.12 9.62 -19.03
CA THR A 145 4.35 8.58 -18.33
C THR A 145 3.81 9.15 -17.02
N THR A 146 2.54 8.94 -16.71
CA THR A 146 1.89 9.56 -15.53
C THR A 146 0.97 8.59 -14.80
N ASP A 147 0.48 9.02 -13.64
CA ASP A 147 -0.63 8.37 -12.95
C ASP A 147 -1.96 8.97 -13.43
N ALA A 148 -3.07 8.48 -12.87
CA ALA A 148 -4.38 9.02 -13.17
C ALA A 148 -4.66 10.39 -12.54
N VAL A 149 -3.95 10.80 -11.49
CA VAL A 149 -4.17 12.09 -10.81
C VAL A 149 -3.75 13.24 -11.74
N GLN A 150 -2.62 13.08 -12.41
CA GLN A 150 -2.07 14.07 -13.32
C GLN A 150 -2.84 14.25 -14.63
N LEU A 151 -3.76 13.34 -14.97
CA LEU A 151 -4.67 13.52 -16.11
C LEU A 151 -5.75 14.55 -15.78
N THR A 152 -5.55 15.79 -16.21
CA THR A 152 -6.46 16.92 -15.97
C THR A 152 -6.63 17.75 -17.24
N GLU A 153 -7.65 18.61 -17.26
CA GLU A 153 -7.81 19.59 -18.32
C GLU A 153 -6.58 20.53 -18.45
N GLN A 154 -6.04 20.97 -17.31
CA GLN A 154 -4.88 21.86 -17.29
C GLN A 154 -3.67 21.20 -17.95
N THR A 155 -3.31 19.99 -17.51
CA THR A 155 -2.15 19.27 -18.03
C THR A 155 -2.31 18.89 -19.50
N ILE A 156 -3.53 18.57 -19.96
CA ILE A 156 -3.82 18.41 -21.40
C ILE A 156 -3.55 19.71 -22.16
N ASN A 157 -4.05 20.84 -21.68
CA ASN A 157 -3.86 22.13 -22.34
C ASN A 157 -2.38 22.54 -22.41
N GLU A 158 -1.62 22.37 -21.32
CA GLU A 158 -0.17 22.63 -21.29
C GLU A 158 0.59 21.79 -22.34
N VAL A 159 0.24 20.50 -22.44
CA VAL A 159 0.86 19.61 -23.42
C VAL A 159 0.46 19.98 -24.84
N LEU A 160 -0.79 20.39 -25.08
CA LEU A 160 -1.26 20.84 -26.39
C LEU A 160 -0.64 22.18 -26.82
N SER A 161 -0.45 23.13 -25.91
CA SER A 161 0.13 24.45 -26.21
C SER A 161 1.63 24.39 -26.50
N GLY A 162 2.31 23.34 -26.03
CA GLY A 162 3.77 23.19 -26.20
C GLY A 162 4.60 23.95 -25.16
N ASP A 163 3.95 24.42 -24.09
CA ASP A 163 4.62 25.00 -22.94
C ASP A 163 5.36 23.93 -22.11
N LYS A 164 6.17 24.36 -21.14
CA LYS A 164 6.70 23.43 -20.12
C LYS A 164 5.52 22.80 -19.37
N SER A 165 5.30 21.50 -19.58
CA SER A 165 4.26 20.75 -18.88
C SER A 165 4.61 20.57 -17.41
N SER A 166 3.60 20.66 -16.53
CA SER A 166 3.73 20.37 -15.10
C SER A 166 3.71 18.87 -14.79
N LEU A 167 3.68 18.00 -15.81
CA LEU A 167 3.65 16.56 -15.63
C LEU A 167 4.92 16.04 -14.96
N GLN A 168 4.73 15.28 -13.90
CA GLN A 168 5.76 14.49 -13.24
C GLN A 168 5.79 13.09 -13.86
N THR A 169 6.95 12.74 -14.41
CA THR A 169 7.18 11.41 -14.97
C THR A 169 7.09 10.35 -13.88
N ILE A 170 6.21 9.38 -14.10
CA ILE A 170 6.09 8.16 -13.30
C ILE A 170 7.02 7.10 -13.88
N ILE A 171 8.01 6.67 -13.10
CA ILE A 171 8.93 5.60 -13.42
C ILE A 171 8.51 4.36 -12.63
N GLN A 172 8.30 3.25 -13.34
CA GLN A 172 7.95 1.97 -12.71
C GLN A 172 9.18 1.42 -11.98
N MET A 173 9.20 1.60 -10.66
CA MET A 173 10.33 1.15 -9.83
C MET A 173 10.32 -0.35 -9.60
N ASP A 174 11.48 -0.99 -9.75
CA ASP A 174 11.67 -2.38 -9.34
C ASP A 174 11.65 -2.49 -7.81
N ARG A 175 10.55 -3.01 -7.28
CA ARG A 175 10.36 -3.22 -5.85
C ARG A 175 11.27 -4.29 -5.26
N ALA A 176 11.98 -5.08 -6.05
CA ALA A 176 13.00 -6.00 -5.56
C ALA A 176 14.28 -5.27 -5.09
N ARG A 177 14.46 -4.01 -5.51
CA ARG A 177 15.63 -3.18 -5.19
C ARG A 177 15.32 -2.17 -4.08
N PRO A 178 16.33 -1.66 -3.35
CA PRO A 178 16.14 -0.56 -2.41
C PRO A 178 15.58 0.69 -3.10
N LEU A 179 14.68 1.42 -2.44
CA LEU A 179 14.09 2.66 -2.97
C LEU A 179 15.18 3.62 -3.39
N MET A 180 15.08 4.18 -4.59
CA MET A 180 15.98 5.21 -5.11
C MET A 180 17.46 4.79 -5.27
N LEU A 181 17.79 3.51 -5.12
CA LEU A 181 19.12 3.02 -5.45
C LEU A 181 19.25 2.88 -6.97
N SER A 182 20.21 3.61 -7.56
CA SER A 182 20.48 3.57 -9.00
C SER A 182 20.77 2.15 -9.50
N GLU A 183 20.32 1.83 -10.71
CA GLU A 183 20.70 0.60 -11.43
C GLU A 183 22.20 0.55 -11.76
N ASP A 184 22.87 1.71 -11.83
CA ASP A 184 24.32 1.75 -12.04
C ASP A 184 25.10 1.15 -10.87
N TYR A 185 24.47 1.04 -9.69
CA TYR A 185 25.05 0.33 -8.56
C TYR A 185 25.30 -1.16 -8.89
N ASP A 186 24.40 -1.81 -9.63
CA ASP A 186 24.53 -3.23 -9.98
C ASP A 186 25.69 -3.50 -10.93
N ARG A 187 26.15 -2.45 -11.62
CA ARG A 187 27.28 -2.54 -12.56
C ARG A 187 28.62 -2.52 -11.85
N GLN A 188 28.64 -2.14 -10.57
CA GLN A 188 29.87 -2.07 -9.77
C GLN A 188 30.32 -3.47 -9.37
N LYS A 189 31.51 -3.86 -9.82
CA LYS A 189 32.13 -5.14 -9.44
C LYS A 189 32.85 -4.96 -8.10
N ASN A 190 32.75 -5.98 -7.23
CA ASN A 190 33.40 -6.01 -5.90
C ASN A 190 32.93 -4.91 -4.92
N VAL A 191 31.76 -4.33 -5.12
CA VAL A 191 31.14 -3.39 -4.17
C VAL A 191 29.96 -4.09 -3.50
N GLN A 192 29.89 -4.02 -2.16
CA GLN A 192 28.82 -4.61 -1.37
C GLN A 192 28.05 -3.51 -0.62
N LEU A 193 26.72 -3.59 -0.66
CA LEU A 193 25.86 -2.66 0.08
C LEU A 193 25.82 -3.12 1.54
N LEU A 194 26.60 -2.47 2.39
CA LEU A 194 26.65 -2.80 3.82
C LEU A 194 25.45 -2.22 4.58
N ASN A 195 25.00 -1.03 4.21
CA ASN A 195 23.88 -0.35 4.82
C ASN A 195 23.18 0.54 3.80
N TYR A 196 21.88 0.72 3.94
CA TYR A 196 21.10 1.69 3.18
C TYR A 196 20.10 2.36 4.11
N SER A 197 20.07 3.70 4.12
CA SER A 197 18.98 4.46 4.71
C SER A 197 18.50 5.48 3.70
N PHE A 198 17.19 5.49 3.45
CA PHE A 198 16.50 6.51 2.68
C PHE A 198 15.32 6.97 3.50
N PHE A 199 15.26 8.27 3.82
CA PHE A 199 14.12 8.86 4.52
C PHE A 199 13.71 10.17 3.85
N ALA A 200 12.48 10.22 3.33
CA ALA A 200 11.94 11.36 2.60
C ALA A 200 10.54 11.70 3.09
N LYS A 201 10.22 13.00 3.11
CA LYS A 201 8.89 13.52 3.41
C LYS A 201 8.15 13.84 2.10
N GLY A 202 6.86 13.54 2.07
CA GLY A 202 5.96 13.71 0.94
C GLY A 202 5.59 12.39 0.26
N GLN A 203 4.55 12.45 -0.56
CA GLN A 203 4.11 11.32 -1.36
C GLN A 203 5.05 11.12 -2.58
N ILE A 204 5.46 9.87 -2.83
CA ILE A 204 6.04 9.44 -4.11
C ILE A 204 4.89 8.88 -4.95
N PRO A 205 4.42 9.58 -6.00
CA PRO A 205 3.21 9.19 -6.73
C PRO A 205 3.26 7.76 -7.31
N ASP A 206 4.46 7.33 -7.71
CA ASP A 206 4.74 6.08 -8.44
C ASP A 206 4.64 4.81 -7.57
N ILE A 207 4.49 4.97 -6.25
CA ILE A 207 4.57 3.87 -5.30
C ILE A 207 3.33 3.84 -4.41
N GLY A 208 2.58 2.74 -4.44
CA GLY A 208 1.48 2.54 -3.48
C GLY A 208 1.93 2.59 -2.02
N ALA A 209 1.02 3.00 -1.13
CA ALA A 209 1.27 3.01 0.30
C ALA A 209 1.42 1.59 0.87
N GLY A 210 2.38 1.37 1.77
CA GLY A 210 2.55 0.06 2.43
C GLY A 210 3.95 -0.20 2.97
N GLY A 211 4.20 -1.45 3.33
CA GLY A 211 5.50 -1.89 3.84
C GLY A 211 5.98 -3.19 3.22
N THR A 212 7.29 -3.28 2.99
CA THR A 212 7.95 -4.45 2.37
C THR A 212 9.12 -4.90 3.25
N TYR A 213 9.26 -6.21 3.47
CA TYR A 213 10.41 -6.78 4.18
C TYR A 213 11.53 -7.14 3.21
N ARG A 214 12.77 -6.80 3.57
CA ARG A 214 13.97 -7.30 2.90
C ARG A 214 14.45 -8.55 3.59
N LYS A 215 14.41 -9.66 2.86
CA LYS A 215 14.79 -10.98 3.36
C LYS A 215 16.09 -11.42 2.71
N THR A 216 16.96 -12.01 3.52
CA THR A 216 18.16 -12.69 3.04
C THR A 216 17.76 -14.02 2.40
N THR A 217 18.72 -14.69 1.75
CA THR A 217 18.51 -16.04 1.19
C THR A 217 18.13 -17.07 2.26
N SER A 218 18.54 -16.86 3.52
CA SER A 218 18.17 -17.69 4.66
C SER A 218 16.76 -17.37 5.22
N GLY A 219 16.10 -16.36 4.67
CA GLY A 219 14.76 -15.91 5.09
C GLY A 219 14.75 -14.91 6.26
N LYS A 220 15.92 -14.51 6.77
CA LYS A 220 16.03 -13.51 7.84
C LYS A 220 15.67 -12.12 7.34
N ILE A 221 14.92 -11.37 8.13
CA ILE A 221 14.56 -9.98 7.81
C ILE A 221 15.73 -9.09 8.23
N HIS A 222 16.40 -8.47 7.27
CA HIS A 222 17.56 -7.58 7.50
C HIS A 222 17.31 -6.14 7.01
N GLY A 223 16.10 -5.86 6.56
CA GLY A 223 15.68 -4.53 6.18
C GLY A 223 14.17 -4.43 6.07
N ARG A 224 13.66 -3.20 6.07
CA ARG A 224 12.25 -2.91 5.93
C ARG A 224 12.07 -1.58 5.21
N GLN A 225 11.10 -1.57 4.32
CA GLN A 225 10.66 -0.44 3.54
C GLN A 225 9.25 -0.04 3.98
N PHE A 226 8.99 1.26 4.00
CA PHE A 226 7.69 1.89 4.15
C PHE A 226 7.56 2.94 3.05
N THR A 227 6.49 2.87 2.27
CA THR A 227 6.23 3.80 1.16
C THR A 227 4.94 4.53 1.44
N ASN A 228 4.93 5.85 1.29
CA ASN A 228 3.76 6.71 1.46
C ASN A 228 2.94 6.41 2.71
N LEU A 229 3.61 6.21 3.85
CA LEU A 229 2.98 5.97 5.15
C LEU A 229 3.17 7.16 6.09
N SER A 230 2.28 7.34 7.05
CA SER A 230 2.45 8.34 8.09
C SER A 230 3.53 7.92 9.09
N LEU A 231 4.06 8.87 9.87
CA LEU A 231 4.99 8.54 10.95
C LEU A 231 4.34 7.64 12.00
N TRP A 232 3.04 7.82 12.27
CA TRP A 232 2.27 6.93 13.13
C TRP A 232 2.36 5.48 12.66
N ASP A 233 2.06 5.22 11.38
CA ASP A 233 2.07 3.87 10.82
C ASP A 233 3.47 3.23 10.90
N MET A 234 4.51 4.02 10.62
CA MET A 234 5.90 3.55 10.71
C MET A 234 6.28 3.22 12.16
N TYR A 235 6.00 4.10 13.11
CA TYR A 235 6.27 3.87 14.53
C TYR A 235 5.48 2.70 15.09
N TYR A 236 4.20 2.59 14.74
CA TYR A 236 3.37 1.46 15.14
C TYR A 236 3.96 0.14 14.64
N ALA A 237 4.34 0.10 13.36
CA ALA A 237 4.92 -1.07 12.73
C ALA A 237 6.28 -1.48 13.32
N ILE A 238 7.12 -0.52 13.71
CA ILE A 238 8.40 -0.76 14.40
C ILE A 238 8.15 -1.21 15.85
N GLY A 239 7.26 -0.52 16.56
CA GLY A 239 6.87 -0.83 17.93
C GLY A 239 6.35 -2.26 18.07
N TYR A 240 5.51 -2.70 17.12
CA TYR A 240 5.01 -4.07 17.07
C TYR A 240 6.12 -5.11 17.15
N GLU A 241 7.19 -4.93 16.36
CA GLU A 241 8.31 -5.87 16.32
C GLU A 241 9.20 -5.75 17.57
N LEU A 242 9.44 -4.54 18.07
CA LEU A 242 10.22 -4.33 19.29
C LEU A 242 9.54 -4.92 20.53
N PHE A 243 8.22 -4.76 20.69
CA PHE A 243 7.49 -5.36 21.80
C PHE A 243 7.46 -6.87 21.72
N LYS A 244 7.31 -7.43 20.51
CA LYS A 244 7.40 -8.87 20.29
C LYS A 244 8.77 -9.42 20.70
N GLN A 245 9.85 -8.68 20.45
CA GLN A 245 11.22 -9.06 20.83
C GLN A 245 11.47 -8.90 22.35
N GLN A 246 11.09 -7.77 22.94
CA GLN A 246 11.47 -7.38 24.30
C GLN A 246 10.48 -7.85 25.38
N ASP A 247 9.18 -7.62 25.17
CA ASP A 247 8.13 -7.84 26.19
C ASP A 247 7.34 -9.13 25.92
N LYS A 248 7.38 -9.67 24.69
CA LYS A 248 6.62 -10.85 24.24
C LYS A 248 5.10 -10.71 24.46
N THR A 249 4.61 -9.48 24.57
CA THR A 249 3.19 -9.12 24.73
C THR A 249 2.63 -8.53 23.45
N SER A 250 1.31 -8.39 23.37
CA SER A 250 0.66 -7.70 22.25
C SER A 250 0.92 -6.20 22.31
N PHE A 251 1.35 -5.62 21.20
CA PHE A 251 1.46 -4.17 21.02
C PHE A 251 0.27 -3.66 20.24
N THR A 252 -0.37 -2.63 20.77
CA THR A 252 -1.55 -1.95 20.19
C THR A 252 -1.45 -0.46 20.49
N GLU A 253 -2.36 0.34 19.96
CA GLU A 253 -2.39 1.79 20.21
C GLU A 253 -2.51 2.13 21.71
N LYS A 254 -3.09 1.23 22.52
CA LYS A 254 -3.15 1.36 23.98
C LYS A 254 -1.78 1.29 24.67
N ARG A 255 -0.74 0.87 23.95
CA ARG A 255 0.67 0.86 24.41
C ARG A 255 1.46 2.03 23.83
N MET A 256 0.80 3.01 23.22
CA MET A 256 1.41 4.23 22.71
C MET A 256 1.01 5.44 23.56
N ILE A 257 1.98 6.28 23.91
CA ILE A 257 1.77 7.57 24.57
C ILE A 257 2.28 8.65 23.63
N ILE A 258 1.42 9.63 23.34
CA ILE A 258 1.72 10.74 22.45
C ILE A 258 1.89 12.02 23.28
N GLU A 259 3.13 12.50 23.40
CA GLU A 259 3.54 13.71 24.12
C GLU A 259 4.13 14.72 23.14
N VAL A 260 3.40 15.02 22.07
CA VAL A 260 3.81 15.98 21.02
C VAL A 260 2.85 17.16 20.98
N LYS A 261 3.35 18.34 20.60
CA LYS A 261 2.52 19.56 20.51
C LYS A 261 1.43 19.51 19.44
N LYS A 262 1.68 18.80 18.34
CA LYS A 262 0.82 18.70 17.15
C LYS A 262 0.60 17.25 16.73
N PRO A 263 -0.15 16.45 17.50
CA PRO A 263 -0.31 15.01 17.26
C PRO A 263 -0.93 14.68 15.90
N GLU A 264 -1.73 15.59 15.33
CA GLU A 264 -2.29 15.48 14.00
C GLU A 264 -1.24 15.37 12.88
N GLN A 265 0.00 15.81 13.12
CA GLN A 265 1.10 15.72 12.16
C GLN A 265 1.72 14.32 12.06
N LEU A 266 1.41 13.44 13.02
CA LEU A 266 1.83 12.04 12.98
C LEU A 266 0.91 11.20 12.10
N LEU A 267 -0.31 11.67 11.83
CA LEU A 267 -1.37 10.94 11.18
C LEU A 267 -1.55 11.35 9.70
N PRO A 268 -2.06 10.44 8.85
CA PRO A 268 -2.45 10.79 7.49
C PRO A 268 -3.58 11.82 7.47
N ILE A 269 -3.60 12.70 6.45
CA ILE A 269 -4.76 13.56 6.18
C ILE A 269 -5.58 12.93 5.05
N GLU A 270 -6.79 12.49 5.39
CA GLU A 270 -7.77 11.99 4.42
C GLU A 270 -8.61 13.14 3.86
N LYS A 271 -8.74 13.16 2.53
CA LYS A 271 -9.63 14.06 1.79
C LYS A 271 -11.05 13.50 1.75
N ALA A 272 -12.01 14.35 1.38
CA ALA A 272 -13.42 13.98 1.27
C ALA A 272 -13.70 12.84 0.26
N ASP A 273 -12.80 12.63 -0.71
CA ASP A 273 -12.87 11.54 -1.69
C ASP A 273 -12.21 10.24 -1.21
N GLY A 274 -11.74 10.19 0.04
CA GLY A 274 -11.05 9.05 0.64
C GLY A 274 -9.58 8.90 0.25
N SER A 275 -9.03 9.83 -0.55
CA SER A 275 -7.60 9.86 -0.87
C SER A 275 -6.79 10.59 0.20
N ASN A 276 -5.49 10.33 0.28
CA ASN A 276 -4.60 11.09 1.17
C ASN A 276 -4.15 12.39 0.50
N ASP A 277 -3.90 13.45 1.26
CA ASP A 277 -3.35 14.70 0.73
C ASP A 277 -1.83 14.68 0.50
N GLY A 278 -1.14 13.67 1.02
CA GLY A 278 0.29 13.45 0.86
C GLY A 278 1.18 14.27 1.79
N THR A 279 0.63 15.22 2.55
CA THR A 279 1.42 16.20 3.33
C THR A 279 2.11 15.60 4.55
N HIS A 280 1.46 14.62 5.18
CA HIS A 280 1.96 13.88 6.34
C HIS A 280 2.44 12.47 5.98
N LEU A 281 2.70 12.21 4.70
CA LEU A 281 3.26 10.94 4.24
C LEU A 281 4.78 11.02 4.17
N TYR A 282 5.40 9.87 4.39
CA TYR A 282 6.84 9.68 4.40
C TYR A 282 7.17 8.39 3.64
N ASN A 283 8.41 8.33 3.19
CA ASN A 283 9.00 7.15 2.57
C ASN A 283 10.29 6.84 3.34
N TYR A 284 10.41 5.60 3.79
CA TYR A 284 11.53 5.15 4.60
C TYR A 284 11.98 3.77 4.14
N GLU A 285 13.27 3.58 3.91
CA GLU A 285 13.83 2.25 3.76
C GLU A 285 15.14 2.14 4.53
N PHE A 286 15.26 1.07 5.30
CA PHE A 286 16.44 0.78 6.09
C PHE A 286 16.89 -0.65 5.86
N ILE A 287 18.16 -0.83 5.49
CA ILE A 287 18.79 -2.13 5.25
C ILE A 287 20.10 -2.16 6.02
N ILE A 288 20.32 -3.25 6.75
CA ILE A 288 21.56 -3.48 7.53
C ILE A 288 22.21 -4.82 7.13
N PRO A 289 23.46 -5.08 7.56
CA PRO A 289 24.10 -6.36 7.36
C PRO A 289 23.30 -7.50 8.01
N GLU A 290 23.25 -8.67 7.35
CA GLU A 290 22.52 -9.84 7.83
C GLU A 290 22.93 -10.24 9.26
N GLN A 291 24.18 -10.03 9.65
CA GLN A 291 24.68 -10.38 10.99
C GLN A 291 24.05 -9.52 12.09
N LYS A 292 23.41 -8.40 11.75
CA LYS A 292 22.78 -7.46 12.68
C LYS A 292 21.25 -7.52 12.68
N TYR A 293 20.65 -8.55 12.06
CA TYR A 293 19.19 -8.64 11.87
C TYR A 293 18.38 -8.49 13.18
N ASP A 294 18.88 -8.98 14.31
CA ASP A 294 18.23 -8.83 15.63
C ASP A 294 18.13 -7.36 16.09
N SER A 295 19.02 -6.49 15.60
CA SER A 295 19.05 -5.07 15.94
C SER A 295 18.27 -4.18 14.96
N LEU A 296 17.69 -4.75 13.90
CA LEU A 296 17.05 -4.00 12.81
C LEU A 296 16.09 -2.92 13.32
N TYR A 297 15.11 -3.31 14.13
CA TYR A 297 14.06 -2.38 14.55
C TYR A 297 14.52 -1.35 15.57
N ASN A 298 15.55 -1.67 16.38
CA ASN A 298 16.17 -0.69 17.27
C ASN A 298 16.90 0.38 16.44
N TYR A 299 17.69 -0.04 15.46
CA TYR A 299 18.39 0.89 14.56
C TYR A 299 17.43 1.69 13.69
N MET A 300 16.33 1.09 13.24
CA MET A 300 15.29 1.82 12.51
C MET A 300 14.68 2.94 13.34
N LEU A 301 14.39 2.67 14.63
CA LEU A 301 13.85 3.66 15.55
C LEU A 301 14.85 4.78 15.81
N GLU A 302 16.13 4.44 16.03
CA GLU A 302 17.21 5.40 16.19
C GLU A 302 17.40 6.28 14.94
N ASP A 303 17.31 5.71 13.75
CA ASP A 303 17.45 6.44 12.49
C ASP A 303 16.31 7.43 12.27
N LEU A 304 15.06 7.01 12.48
CA LEU A 304 13.91 7.91 12.42
C LEU A 304 13.96 9.00 13.51
N ASN A 305 14.42 8.67 14.71
CA ASN A 305 14.59 9.64 15.80
C ASN A 305 15.62 10.74 15.45
N ARG A 306 16.57 10.47 14.55
CA ARG A 306 17.57 11.47 14.14
C ARG A 306 17.00 12.52 13.19
N TYR A 307 15.98 12.19 12.40
CA TYR A 307 15.56 13.01 11.25
C TYR A 307 14.08 13.39 11.22
N SER A 308 13.21 12.72 11.98
CA SER A 308 11.76 12.94 11.94
C SER A 308 11.28 14.18 12.70
N GLY A 309 12.12 14.77 13.56
CA GLY A 309 11.73 15.81 14.51
C GLY A 309 11.03 15.27 15.77
N TYR A 310 10.96 13.95 15.94
CA TYR A 310 10.40 13.29 17.11
C TYR A 310 11.42 12.37 17.76
N THR A 311 11.32 12.23 19.08
CA THR A 311 12.04 11.22 19.84
C THR A 311 11.07 10.15 20.29
N VAL A 312 11.28 8.92 19.84
CA VAL A 312 10.46 7.77 20.19
C VAL A 312 11.25 6.77 21.02
N THR A 313 10.76 6.45 22.20
CA THR A 313 11.42 5.56 23.17
C THR A 313 10.50 4.46 23.66
N LEU A 314 11.09 3.35 24.12
CA LEU A 314 10.39 2.35 24.93
C LEU A 314 10.72 2.60 26.40
N GLU A 315 9.74 2.98 27.20
CA GLU A 315 9.94 3.34 28.60
C GLU A 315 8.80 2.80 29.47
N LYS A 316 9.12 2.39 30.71
CA LYS A 316 8.10 2.02 31.69
C LYS A 316 7.43 3.29 32.19
N ARG A 317 6.10 3.33 32.12
CA ARG A 317 5.28 4.45 32.58
C ARG A 317 4.18 3.96 33.53
N PRO A 318 3.82 4.76 34.55
CA PRO A 318 2.59 4.54 35.31
C PRO A 318 1.39 4.75 34.37
N VAL A 319 0.57 3.71 34.22
CA VAL A 319 -0.64 3.73 33.39
C VAL A 319 -1.80 3.18 34.20
N GLN A 320 -2.95 3.85 34.12
CA GLN A 320 -4.21 3.33 34.66
C GLN A 320 -4.68 2.17 33.79
N CYS A 321 -4.83 1.00 34.39
CA CYS A 321 -5.18 -0.25 33.72
C CYS A 321 -6.41 -0.89 34.36
N LEU A 322 -7.09 -1.73 33.59
CA LEU A 322 -8.08 -2.66 34.10
C LEU A 322 -7.40 -4.02 34.32
N VAL A 323 -7.09 -4.30 35.59
CA VAL A 323 -6.44 -5.55 35.99
C VAL A 323 -7.50 -6.64 36.11
N LEU A 324 -7.39 -7.68 35.28
CA LEU A 324 -8.22 -8.87 35.34
C LEU A 324 -7.69 -9.79 36.45
N VAL A 325 -8.52 -10.07 37.44
CA VAL A 325 -8.18 -10.93 38.58
C VAL A 325 -9.21 -12.03 38.78
N ARG A 326 -8.82 -13.11 39.46
CA ARG A 326 -9.77 -14.09 40.00
C ARG A 326 -10.27 -13.63 41.36
N THR A 327 -11.58 -13.74 41.58
CA THR A 327 -12.20 -13.42 42.88
C THR A 327 -12.45 -14.66 43.73
N SER A 328 -12.16 -15.84 43.20
CA SER A 328 -12.37 -17.13 43.87
C SER A 328 -11.32 -18.15 43.43
N THR A 329 -11.00 -19.09 44.32
CA THR A 329 -10.16 -20.26 44.02
C THR A 329 -10.92 -21.36 43.27
N LYS A 330 -12.26 -21.31 43.27
CA LYS A 330 -13.10 -22.25 42.51
C LYS A 330 -12.83 -22.10 41.02
N ASP A 331 -12.64 -23.22 40.33
CA ASP A 331 -12.42 -23.22 38.89
C ASP A 331 -13.76 -23.27 38.15
N LYS A 332 -14.27 -22.10 37.79
CA LYS A 332 -15.43 -21.93 36.89
C LYS A 332 -15.02 -21.70 35.43
N LEU A 333 -13.71 -21.64 35.17
CA LEU A 333 -13.16 -21.24 33.89
C LEU A 333 -12.84 -22.46 33.04
N ALA A 334 -12.42 -23.57 33.66
CA ALA A 334 -11.98 -24.79 32.99
C ALA A 334 -12.89 -25.20 31.83
N THR A 335 -12.25 -25.37 30.67
CA THR A 335 -12.86 -25.91 29.47
C THR A 335 -13.50 -27.28 29.71
N LYS A 336 -14.67 -27.50 29.09
CA LYS A 336 -15.30 -28.82 28.98
C LYS A 336 -14.77 -29.62 27.78
N GLY A 337 -13.80 -29.08 27.04
CA GLY A 337 -13.22 -29.67 25.84
C GLY A 337 -14.00 -29.35 24.56
N GLY A 338 -13.76 -30.15 23.52
CA GLY A 338 -14.34 -29.95 22.20
C GLY A 338 -13.54 -28.99 21.31
N GLU A 339 -14.14 -28.62 20.18
CA GLU A 339 -13.48 -27.75 19.18
C GLU A 339 -13.12 -26.38 19.74
N LYS A 340 -11.92 -25.93 19.39
CA LYS A 340 -11.43 -24.59 19.75
C LYS A 340 -12.25 -23.55 18.99
N ARG A 341 -12.85 -22.62 19.71
CA ARG A 341 -13.62 -21.52 19.11
C ARG A 341 -13.35 -20.22 19.86
N SER A 342 -13.12 -19.15 19.10
CA SER A 342 -13.03 -17.79 19.63
C SER A 342 -13.75 -16.85 18.69
N THR A 343 -14.87 -16.26 19.15
CA THR A 343 -15.59 -15.19 18.44
C THR A 343 -15.42 -13.84 19.12
N PHE A 344 -14.72 -13.78 20.24
CA PHE A 344 -14.44 -12.53 20.95
C PHE A 344 -13.79 -11.51 20.00
N PRO A 345 -14.01 -10.18 20.11
CA PRO A 345 -15.06 -9.51 20.89
C PRO A 345 -16.40 -9.41 20.13
N GLN A 346 -16.63 -10.18 19.06
CA GLN A 346 -17.90 -10.18 18.32
C GLN A 346 -19.07 -10.61 19.22
N THR A 347 -20.31 -10.24 18.87
CA THR A 347 -21.50 -10.64 19.61
C THR A 347 -22.17 -11.86 18.97
N PRO A 348 -22.42 -12.96 19.72
CA PRO A 348 -21.98 -13.23 21.09
C PRO A 348 -20.46 -13.50 21.17
N SER A 349 -19.85 -13.08 22.27
CA SER A 349 -18.41 -13.22 22.51
C SER A 349 -18.14 -14.53 23.21
N ILE A 350 -17.61 -15.49 22.46
CA ILE A 350 -17.40 -16.87 22.91
C ILE A 350 -15.89 -17.15 22.92
N LEU A 351 -15.44 -17.74 24.02
CA LEU A 351 -14.17 -18.45 24.13
C LEU A 351 -14.50 -19.88 24.52
N LYS A 352 -14.11 -20.86 23.70
CA LYS A 352 -14.30 -22.27 23.99
C LYS A 352 -13.01 -23.02 23.76
N ASN A 353 -12.54 -23.73 24.78
CA ASN A 353 -11.30 -24.50 24.75
C ASN A 353 -10.08 -23.71 24.22
N VAL A 354 -9.97 -22.43 24.61
CA VAL A 354 -8.85 -21.55 24.24
C VAL A 354 -8.26 -20.85 25.47
N PRO A 355 -6.99 -20.41 25.44
CA PRO A 355 -6.38 -19.71 26.58
C PRO A 355 -7.07 -18.39 26.93
N LEU A 356 -7.15 -18.06 28.22
CA LEU A 356 -7.71 -16.78 28.71
C LEU A 356 -6.98 -15.56 28.12
N LYS A 357 -5.65 -15.67 27.90
CA LYS A 357 -4.83 -14.63 27.26
C LYS A 357 -5.38 -14.17 25.89
N ASN A 358 -6.10 -15.03 25.17
CA ASN A 358 -6.71 -14.64 23.90
C ASN A 358 -7.72 -13.51 24.10
N MET A 359 -8.53 -13.60 25.17
CA MET A 359 -9.46 -12.53 25.55
C MET A 359 -8.72 -11.22 25.82
N VAL A 360 -7.67 -11.28 26.64
CA VAL A 360 -6.93 -10.11 27.10
C VAL A 360 -6.22 -9.44 25.92
N ASN A 361 -5.63 -10.21 25.01
CA ASN A 361 -5.05 -9.69 23.78
C ASN A 361 -6.08 -8.97 22.91
N MET A 362 -7.30 -9.53 22.78
CA MET A 362 -8.38 -8.92 22.01
C MET A 362 -8.99 -7.69 22.69
N LEU A 363 -9.09 -7.70 24.03
CA LEU A 363 -9.48 -6.54 24.82
C LEU A 363 -8.47 -5.39 24.68
N ASN A 364 -7.20 -5.70 24.42
CA ASN A 364 -6.18 -4.70 24.13
C ASN A 364 -6.15 -4.25 22.66
N GLY A 365 -6.91 -4.91 21.77
CA GLY A 365 -7.08 -4.52 20.38
C GLY A 365 -8.11 -3.40 20.17
N GLU A 366 -8.67 -3.35 18.96
CA GLU A 366 -9.66 -2.35 18.56
C GLU A 366 -11.04 -2.67 19.17
N ILE A 367 -11.32 -2.07 20.33
CA ILE A 367 -12.61 -2.15 21.04
C ILE A 367 -13.01 -0.78 21.60
N PRO A 368 -14.29 -0.54 21.95
CA PRO A 368 -14.76 0.77 22.45
C PRO A 368 -14.29 1.14 23.88
N ILE A 369 -13.36 0.38 24.47
CA ILE A 369 -12.78 0.63 25.81
C ILE A 369 -11.34 1.10 25.62
N LYS A 370 -10.97 2.24 26.21
CA LYS A 370 -9.65 2.87 25.99
C LYS A 370 -8.57 2.33 26.92
N GLU A 371 -8.97 1.87 28.10
CA GLU A 371 -8.09 1.37 29.15
C GLU A 371 -7.34 0.12 28.68
N LEU A 372 -6.08 0.02 29.12
CA LEU A 372 -5.25 -1.15 28.91
C LEU A 372 -5.67 -2.26 29.89
N PHE A 373 -5.77 -3.49 29.39
CA PHE A 373 -6.08 -4.68 30.18
C PHE A 373 -4.81 -5.45 30.53
N ILE A 374 -4.69 -5.85 31.79
CA ILE A 374 -3.58 -6.66 32.29
C ILE A 374 -4.14 -7.92 32.93
N ASP A 375 -3.60 -9.09 32.57
CA ASP A 375 -3.96 -10.37 33.16
C ASP A 375 -3.12 -10.63 34.42
N GLU A 376 -3.76 -10.59 35.58
CA GLU A 376 -3.18 -11.02 36.87
C GLU A 376 -4.00 -12.18 37.48
N THR A 377 -4.73 -12.92 36.65
CA THR A 377 -5.52 -14.08 37.11
C THR A 377 -4.65 -15.26 37.54
N GLY A 378 -3.42 -15.34 37.02
CA GLY A 378 -2.54 -16.50 37.13
C GLY A 378 -3.07 -17.76 36.43
N TYR A 379 -4.15 -17.65 35.64
CA TYR A 379 -4.83 -18.80 35.04
C TYR A 379 -4.18 -19.21 33.72
N THR A 380 -3.62 -20.42 33.67
CA THR A 380 -2.86 -20.93 32.51
C THR A 380 -3.64 -21.93 31.65
N GLY A 381 -4.78 -22.42 32.15
CA GLY A 381 -5.63 -23.36 31.44
C GLY A 381 -6.41 -22.74 30.28
N ASN A 382 -7.07 -23.60 29.50
CA ASN A 382 -8.08 -23.16 28.54
C ASN A 382 -9.41 -22.88 29.26
N VAL A 383 -10.18 -21.95 28.68
CA VAL A 383 -11.44 -21.46 29.25
C VAL A 383 -12.65 -21.71 28.36
N ASP A 384 -13.81 -21.85 28.99
CA ASP A 384 -15.13 -21.75 28.37
C ASP A 384 -15.89 -20.53 28.92
N LEU A 385 -15.93 -19.43 28.16
CA LEU A 385 -16.59 -18.17 28.50
C LEU A 385 -17.56 -17.76 27.40
N GLU A 386 -18.74 -17.29 27.80
CA GLU A 386 -19.73 -16.72 26.89
C GLU A 386 -20.32 -15.44 27.50
N ILE A 387 -20.10 -14.33 26.80
CA ILE A 387 -20.58 -13.00 27.19
C ILE A 387 -21.31 -12.35 26.01
N SER A 388 -22.21 -11.40 26.29
CA SER A 388 -23.04 -10.79 25.22
C SER A 388 -22.23 -9.90 24.27
N GLY A 389 -21.05 -9.44 24.68
CA GLY A 389 -20.09 -8.71 23.85
C GLY A 389 -19.29 -7.69 24.65
N VAL A 390 -18.37 -6.97 23.99
CA VAL A 390 -17.55 -5.93 24.62
C VAL A 390 -18.05 -4.55 24.23
N LYS A 391 -19.00 -4.01 25.00
CA LYS A 391 -19.59 -2.68 24.75
C LYS A 391 -19.00 -1.59 25.64
N ASP A 392 -18.99 -1.85 26.94
CA ASP A 392 -18.56 -0.93 27.97
C ASP A 392 -18.00 -1.72 29.16
N ILE A 393 -17.24 -1.03 30.01
CA ILE A 393 -16.55 -1.64 31.16
C ILE A 393 -17.57 -2.23 32.16
N THR A 394 -18.69 -1.56 32.40
CA THR A 394 -19.68 -1.96 33.41
C THR A 394 -20.34 -3.28 33.02
N THR A 395 -20.78 -3.41 31.78
CA THR A 395 -21.39 -4.62 31.25
C THR A 395 -20.38 -5.77 31.20
N LEU A 396 -19.17 -5.51 30.67
CA LEU A 396 -18.10 -6.52 30.62
C LEU A 396 -17.77 -7.04 32.02
N LYS A 397 -17.57 -6.14 32.98
CA LYS A 397 -17.28 -6.48 34.37
C LYS A 397 -18.37 -7.36 34.97
N LYS A 398 -19.65 -6.98 34.83
CA LYS A 398 -20.79 -7.76 35.32
C LYS A 398 -20.84 -9.16 34.71
N GLU A 399 -20.52 -9.29 33.42
CA GLU A 399 -20.54 -10.59 32.74
C GLU A 399 -19.39 -11.50 33.16
N LEU A 400 -18.19 -10.94 33.36
CA LEU A 400 -17.01 -11.64 33.88
C LEU A 400 -17.19 -12.14 35.31
N GLN A 401 -17.90 -11.38 36.15
CA GLN A 401 -18.20 -11.77 37.54
C GLN A 401 -18.98 -13.08 37.66
N ARG A 402 -19.74 -13.48 36.62
CA ARG A 402 -20.41 -14.80 36.57
C ARG A 402 -19.42 -15.97 36.62
N TYR A 403 -18.18 -15.71 36.20
CA TYR A 403 -17.07 -16.66 36.13
C TYR A 403 -16.02 -16.45 37.23
N ASP A 404 -16.35 -15.69 38.28
CA ASP A 404 -15.41 -15.31 39.35
C ASP A 404 -14.16 -14.56 38.82
N LEU A 405 -14.37 -13.77 37.77
CA LEU A 405 -13.39 -12.82 37.25
C LEU A 405 -13.85 -11.39 37.54
N ASP A 406 -12.94 -10.50 37.90
CA ASP A 406 -13.23 -9.08 38.09
C ASP A 406 -12.22 -8.19 37.36
N LEU A 407 -12.66 -6.99 37.01
CA LEU A 407 -11.82 -5.93 36.45
C LEU A 407 -11.64 -4.83 37.50
N ILE A 408 -10.40 -4.67 37.97
CA ILE A 408 -10.05 -3.70 39.00
C ILE A 408 -9.22 -2.58 38.37
N PRO A 409 -9.68 -1.31 38.38
CA PRO A 409 -8.86 -0.18 38.00
C PRO A 409 -7.67 -0.06 38.94
N GLN A 410 -6.45 -0.18 38.40
CA GLN A 410 -5.22 0.00 39.17
C GLN A 410 -4.14 0.61 38.28
N GLU A 411 -3.20 1.32 38.92
CA GLU A 411 -2.00 1.79 38.26
C GLU A 411 -0.97 0.65 38.15
N ARG A 412 -0.33 0.53 36.99
CA ARG A 412 0.79 -0.38 36.76
C ARG A 412 1.92 0.31 36.02
N GLN A 413 3.15 -0.12 36.31
CA GLN A 413 4.33 0.24 35.52
C GLN A 413 4.38 -0.63 34.28
N VAL A 414 3.97 -0.08 33.15
CA VAL A 414 3.84 -0.80 31.88
C VAL A 414 4.86 -0.26 30.89
N LEU A 415 5.49 -1.14 30.11
CA LEU A 415 6.33 -0.72 28.99
C LEU A 415 5.47 -0.09 27.90
N MET A 416 5.74 1.17 27.59
CA MET A 416 5.01 1.98 26.61
C MET A 416 5.97 2.48 25.53
N MET A 417 5.46 2.61 24.30
CA MET A 417 6.13 3.39 23.27
C MET A 417 5.71 4.84 23.43
N VAL A 418 6.67 5.73 23.69
CA VAL A 418 6.40 7.13 23.97
C VAL A 418 6.99 7.99 22.87
N ILE A 419 6.16 8.81 22.23
CA ILE A 419 6.54 9.73 21.16
C ILE A 419 6.54 11.14 21.74
N LYS A 420 7.68 11.83 21.66
CA LYS A 420 7.89 13.19 22.17
C LYS A 420 8.39 14.10 21.05
N ASP A 421 8.12 15.40 21.14
CA ASP A 421 8.83 16.38 20.32
C ASP A 421 10.34 16.27 20.59
N GLN A 422 11.15 16.23 19.53
CA GLN A 422 12.60 16.28 19.69
C GLN A 422 12.99 17.64 20.28
N ARG A 423 13.82 17.63 21.32
CA ARG A 423 14.38 18.86 21.88
C ARG A 423 15.52 19.31 20.96
N ASN A 424 15.37 20.47 20.34
CA ASN A 424 16.44 21.12 19.57
C ASN A 424 17.65 21.44 20.44
#